data_AF-A0A0X3RSR3-F1
#
_entry.id   AF-A0A0X3RSR3-F1
#
_cell.length_a   1.000
_cell.length_b   1.000
_cell.length_c   1.000
_cell.angle_alpha   90.00
_cell.angle_beta   90.00
_cell.angle_gamma   90.00
#
_symmetry.space_group_name_H-M   'P 1'
#
loop_
_entity.id
_entity.type
_entity.pdbx_description
1 polymer ?
#
loop_
_entity_poly.entity_id
_entity_poly.type
_entity_poly.pdbx_seq_one_letter_code
_entity_poly.pdbx_strand_id
1 'polypeptide(L)'
;MPPSSPDTKAPATGDAVAIKNFTFSPAKLRVKAGTTVTWTNQDTDPHTVTSAGSGGPLHSAALTTHTTYSYTFTKPGTYAYLCTIHPFMTATVEVT
;
A
#
# COMPACT_ATOMS: atom_id res chain seq x y z
N MET A 1 -38.04 2.57 7.59
CA MET A 1 -36.63 2.96 7.34
C MET A 1 -35.78 1.72 7.53
N PRO A 2 -35.15 1.16 6.48
CA PRO A 2 -34.14 0.13 6.69
C PRO A 2 -32.82 0.78 7.17
N PRO A 3 -31.97 0.06 7.93
CA PRO A 3 -30.71 0.60 8.43
C PRO A 3 -29.65 0.65 7.32
N SER A 4 -28.83 1.70 7.34
CA SER A 4 -27.68 1.89 6.47
C SER A 4 -26.61 0.82 6.74
N SER A 5 -26.24 0.07 5.69
CA SER A 5 -25.10 -0.84 5.70
C SER A 5 -23.79 -0.08 5.94
N PRO A 6 -22.78 -0.67 6.61
CA PRO A 6 -21.45 -0.09 6.66
C PRO A 6 -20.83 -0.17 5.26
N ASP A 7 -20.30 0.96 4.76
CA ASP A 7 -19.52 1.04 3.53
C ASP A 7 -18.29 0.13 3.63
N THR A 8 -18.46 -1.13 3.22
CA THR A 8 -17.33 -2.02 2.96
C THR A 8 -16.74 -1.54 1.64
N LYS A 9 -15.83 -0.56 1.71
CA LYS A 9 -15.03 -0.14 0.56
C LYS A 9 -14.40 -1.40 -0.03
N ALA A 10 -14.91 -1.83 -1.19
CA ALA A 10 -14.39 -2.98 -1.91
C ALA A 10 -12.86 -2.81 -2.08
N PRO A 11 -12.07 -3.89 -1.96
CA PRO A 11 -10.65 -3.85 -2.33
C PRO A 11 -10.56 -3.26 -3.74
N ALA A 12 -9.70 -2.27 -3.95
CA ALA A 12 -9.53 -1.72 -5.29
C ALA A 12 -9.06 -2.84 -6.22
N THR A 13 -9.77 -3.03 -7.33
CA THR A 13 -9.39 -3.98 -8.36
C THR A 13 -8.17 -3.43 -9.10
N GLY A 14 -6.98 -3.94 -8.80
CA GLY A 14 -5.75 -3.57 -9.50
C GLY A 14 -4.50 -3.63 -8.62
N ASP A 15 -3.35 -3.79 -9.23
CA ASP A 15 -2.08 -4.04 -8.53
C ASP A 15 -1.32 -2.73 -8.27
N ALA A 16 -2.05 -1.65 -7.97
CA ALA A 16 -1.51 -0.29 -7.87
C ALA A 16 -1.94 0.41 -6.58
N VAL A 17 -1.02 1.18 -6.01
CA VAL A 17 -1.24 2.01 -4.82
C VAL A 17 -0.76 3.43 -5.12
N ALA A 18 -1.67 4.39 -5.04
CA ALA A 18 -1.31 5.80 -5.10
C ALA A 18 -0.89 6.30 -3.72
N ILE A 19 0.19 7.09 -3.65
CA ILE A 19 0.54 7.87 -2.47
C ILE A 19 0.07 9.30 -2.73
N LYS A 20 -0.98 9.74 -2.03
CA LYS A 20 -1.57 11.07 -2.20
C LYS A 20 -2.17 11.57 -0.89
N ASN A 21 -2.06 12.88 -0.63
CA ASN A 21 -2.52 13.54 0.58
C ASN A 21 -2.00 12.86 1.85
N PHE A 22 -0.74 12.43 1.86
CA PHE A 22 -0.14 11.67 2.96
C PHE A 22 -0.92 10.38 3.29
N THR A 23 -1.41 9.68 2.26
CA THR A 23 -2.09 8.39 2.42
C THR A 23 -1.69 7.39 1.33
N PHE A 24 -1.71 6.10 1.67
CA PHE A 24 -1.68 5.02 0.68
C PHE A 24 -3.11 4.68 0.26
N SER A 25 -3.40 4.72 -1.04
CA SER A 25 -4.72 4.42 -1.58
C SER A 25 -4.65 3.31 -2.64
N PRO A 26 -5.34 2.17 -2.43
CA PRO A 26 -6.13 1.84 -1.25
C PRO A 26 -5.25 1.56 -0.02
N ALA A 27 -5.78 1.80 1.19
CA ALA A 27 -5.10 1.45 2.44
C ALA A 27 -5.05 -0.06 2.71
N LYS A 28 -5.96 -0.82 2.07
CA LYS A 28 -5.97 -2.28 2.07
C LYS A 28 -6.09 -2.76 0.63
N LEU A 29 -5.08 -3.46 0.14
CA LEU A 29 -5.06 -4.04 -1.18
C LEU A 29 -5.09 -5.57 -1.07
N ARG A 30 -5.91 -6.24 -1.90
CA ARG A 30 -5.94 -7.71 -1.99
C ARG A 30 -5.45 -8.12 -3.37
N VAL A 31 -4.47 -9.02 -3.42
CA VAL A 31 -3.87 -9.53 -4.66
C VAL A 31 -3.63 -11.04 -4.55
N LYS A 32 -3.40 -11.71 -5.68
CA LYS A 32 -3.00 -13.12 -5.68
C LYS A 32 -1.48 -13.26 -5.51
N ALA A 33 -1.03 -14.38 -4.98
CA ALA A 33 0.39 -14.72 -5.07
C ALA A 33 0.87 -14.72 -6.54
N GLY A 34 2.04 -14.14 -6.78
CA GLY A 34 2.60 -13.86 -8.10
C GLY A 34 2.33 -12.43 -8.61
N THR A 35 1.47 -11.65 -7.96
CA THR A 35 1.17 -10.28 -8.36
C THR A 35 2.29 -9.30 -8.02
N THR A 36 2.61 -8.41 -8.97
CA THR A 36 3.47 -7.24 -8.76
C THR A 36 2.64 -6.03 -8.40
N VAL A 37 2.78 -5.54 -7.16
CA VAL A 37 2.15 -4.28 -6.74
C VAL A 37 3.08 -3.12 -7.03
N THR A 38 2.54 -2.01 -7.55
CA THR A 38 3.28 -0.77 -7.82
C THR A 38 2.72 0.38 -7.00
N TRP A 39 3.60 1.06 -6.26
CA TRP A 39 3.32 2.30 -5.56
C TRP A 39 3.80 3.48 -6.40
N THR A 40 2.99 4.53 -6.52
CA THR A 40 3.36 5.76 -7.22
C THR A 40 3.17 6.95 -6.30
N ASN A 41 4.22 7.76 -6.11
CA ASN A 41 4.09 9.00 -5.38
C ASN A 41 3.40 10.08 -6.24
N GLN A 42 2.23 10.54 -5.80
CA GLN A 42 1.48 11.64 -6.42
C GLN A 42 1.47 12.90 -5.54
N ASP A 43 2.11 12.85 -4.37
CA ASP A 43 2.40 14.03 -3.55
C ASP A 43 3.69 14.71 -4.02
N THR A 44 3.87 15.96 -3.59
CA THR A 44 5.12 16.70 -3.73
C THR A 44 6.17 16.30 -2.70
N ASP A 45 5.72 15.81 -1.55
CA ASP A 45 6.58 15.38 -0.45
C ASP A 45 7.13 13.97 -0.70
N PRO A 46 8.37 13.69 -0.29
CA PRO A 46 8.95 12.36 -0.41
C PRO A 46 8.27 11.37 0.54
N HIS A 47 8.07 10.14 0.06
CA HIS A 47 7.49 9.05 0.85
C HIS A 47 8.28 7.76 0.67
N THR A 48 8.14 6.83 1.61
CA THR A 48 8.71 5.48 1.51
C THR A 48 7.62 4.42 1.60
N VAL A 49 7.91 3.24 1.08
CA VAL A 49 7.14 2.01 1.26
C VAL A 49 8.03 1.05 2.02
N THR A 50 7.81 0.93 3.33
CA THR A 50 8.67 0.15 4.22
C THR A 50 7.82 -0.79 5.05
N SER A 51 8.20 -2.06 5.12
CA SER A 51 7.50 -3.03 5.96
C SER A 51 7.44 -2.59 7.43
N ALA A 52 6.27 -2.73 8.04
CA ALA A 52 6.09 -2.45 9.45
C ALA A 52 6.58 -3.63 10.29
N GLY A 53 7.37 -3.36 11.34
CA GLY A 53 7.97 -4.39 12.19
C GLY A 53 9.22 -5.05 11.60
N SER A 54 9.67 -6.13 12.22
CA SER A 54 10.95 -6.76 11.88
C SER A 54 10.83 -7.71 10.67
N GLY A 55 11.30 -7.27 9.50
CA GLY A 55 11.76 -8.17 8.43
C GLY A 55 10.82 -8.43 7.26
N GLY A 56 9.78 -7.61 7.07
CA GLY A 56 8.97 -7.68 5.85
C GLY A 56 9.78 -7.25 4.61
N PRO A 57 9.38 -7.68 3.40
CA PRO A 57 10.20 -7.56 2.19
C PRO A 57 10.22 -6.17 1.56
N LEU A 58 9.39 -5.23 2.05
CA LEU A 58 9.25 -3.91 1.45
C LEU A 58 10.29 -2.96 2.04
N HIS A 59 11.13 -2.42 1.17
CA HIS A 59 12.16 -1.46 1.52
C HIS A 59 12.48 -0.60 0.29
N SER A 60 11.65 0.40 0.03
CA SER A 60 11.90 1.37 -1.03
C SER A 60 12.93 2.41 -0.58
N ALA A 61 13.64 3.02 -1.54
CA ALA A 61 14.23 4.33 -1.33
C ALA A 61 13.13 5.40 -1.15
N ALA A 62 13.53 6.63 -0.83
CA ALA A 62 12.60 7.77 -0.84
C ALA A 62 12.07 8.00 -2.26
N LEU A 63 10.75 7.92 -2.40
CA LEU A 63 10.02 8.18 -3.64
C LEU A 63 9.72 9.67 -3.70
N THR A 64 10.36 10.40 -4.61
CA THR A 64 9.99 11.79 -4.94
C THR A 64 8.76 11.82 -5.84
N THR A 65 8.21 13.00 -6.12
CA THR A 65 7.03 13.19 -6.97
C THR A 65 7.11 12.38 -8.27
N HIS A 66 6.05 11.63 -8.56
CA HIS A 66 5.87 10.76 -9.73
C HIS A 66 6.84 9.58 -9.85
N THR A 67 7.69 9.33 -8.87
CA THR A 67 8.51 8.11 -8.83
C THR A 67 7.71 6.93 -8.32
N THR A 68 8.17 5.73 -8.69
CA THR A 68 7.48 4.48 -8.38
C THR A 68 8.37 3.48 -7.66
N TYR A 69 7.74 2.58 -6.92
CA TYR A 69 8.33 1.38 -6.35
C TYR A 69 7.46 0.19 -6.70
N SER A 70 8.05 -0.96 -7.00
CA SER A 70 7.30 -2.17 -7.30
C SER A 70 7.85 -3.36 -6.53
N TYR A 71 6.96 -4.26 -6.12
CA TYR A 71 7.33 -5.51 -5.45
C TYR A 71 6.40 -6.65 -5.86
N THR A 72 6.97 -7.81 -6.19
CA THR A 72 6.22 -9.03 -6.51
C THR A 72 6.03 -9.90 -5.28
N PHE A 73 4.77 -10.08 -4.87
CA PHE A 73 4.44 -10.92 -3.73
C PHE A 73 4.25 -12.37 -4.16
N THR A 74 5.15 -13.26 -3.77
CA THR A 74 5.11 -14.69 -4.16
C THR A 74 4.57 -15.62 -3.09
N LYS A 75 4.38 -15.13 -1.86
CA LYS A 75 3.91 -15.92 -0.73
C LYS A 75 2.57 -15.37 -0.22
N PRO A 76 1.56 -16.22 0.02
CA PRO A 76 0.35 -15.79 0.71
C PRO A 76 0.65 -15.25 2.10
N GLY A 77 -0.12 -14.24 2.53
CA GLY A 77 0.08 -13.59 3.82
C GLY A 77 -0.41 -12.14 3.85
N THR A 78 -0.34 -11.52 5.04
CA THR A 78 -0.64 -10.10 5.20
C THR A 78 0.66 -9.33 5.42
N TYR A 79 0.89 -8.32 4.58
CA TYR A 79 2.08 -7.49 4.57
C TYR A 79 1.70 -6.07 4.98
N ALA A 80 1.93 -5.74 6.26
CA ALA A 80 1.76 -4.39 6.77
C ALA A 80 2.98 -3.53 6.44
N TYR A 81 2.74 -2.27 6.08
CA TYR A 81 3.79 -1.32 5.71
C TYR A 81 3.41 0.11 6.10
N LEU A 82 4.43 0.95 6.18
CA LEU A 82 4.35 2.35 6.55
C LEU A 82 5.31 3.23 5.74
N CYS A 83 5.11 4.54 5.81
CA CYS A 83 6.11 5.53 5.40
C CYS A 83 6.98 5.88 6.60
N THR A 84 8.30 5.69 6.49
CA THR A 84 9.25 5.99 7.58
C THR A 84 9.43 7.49 7.82
N ILE A 85 9.16 8.33 6.82
CA ILE A 85 9.19 9.80 6.93
C ILE A 85 7.94 10.30 7.65
N HIS A 86 6.79 9.68 7.37
CA HIS A 86 5.48 10.03 7.92
C HIS A 86 4.83 8.78 8.58
N PRO A 87 5.23 8.38 9.80
CA PRO A 87 4.89 7.07 10.37
C PRO A 87 3.39 6.79 10.60
N PHE A 88 2.55 7.83 10.55
CA PHE A 88 1.09 7.69 10.60
C PHE A 88 0.51 7.10 9.30
N MET A 89 1.24 7.18 8.19
CA MET A 89 0.85 6.57 6.92
C MET A 89 1.08 5.06 7.02
N THR A 90 -0.01 4.30 7.12
CA THR A 90 0.04 2.85 7.22
C THR A 90 -0.94 2.21 6.25
N ALA A 91 -0.60 1.02 5.75
CA ALA A 91 -1.45 0.24 4.86
C ALA A 91 -1.04 -1.24 4.86
N THR A 92 -1.85 -2.06 4.20
CA THR A 92 -1.62 -3.51 4.10
C THR A 92 -1.85 -4.04 2.70
N VAL A 93 -0.98 -4.93 2.24
CA VAL A 93 -1.25 -5.84 1.11
C VAL A 93 -1.59 -7.22 1.67
N GLU A 94 -2.74 -7.76 1.32
CA GLU A 94 -3.15 -9.13 1.62
C GLU A 94 -3.01 -9.97 0.35
N VAL A 95 -2.23 -11.03 0.46
CA VAL A 95 -1.88 -11.93 -0.65
C VAL A 95 -2.56 -13.26 -0.40
N THR A 96 -3.41 -13.67 -1.34
CA THR A 96 -4.13 -14.95 -1.33
C THR A 96 -3.53 -15.96 -2.28
#